data_AF-A0A1I3K8V7-F1
#
_entry.id   AF-A0A1I3K8V7-F1
#
_cell.length_a   1.000
_cell.length_b   1.000
_cell.length_c   1.000
_cell.angle_alpha   90.00
_cell.angle_beta   90.00
_cell.angle_gamma   90.00
#
_symmetry.space_group_name_H-M   'P 1'
#
loop_
_entity.id
_entity.type
_entity.pdbx_description
1 polymer ?
#
loop_
_entity_poly.entity_id
_entity_poly.type
_entity_poly.pdbx_seq_one_letter_code
_entity_poly.pdbx_strand_id
1 'polypeptide(L)'
;MNQKFIGYWEKRFNFLDLHYHARPDSYVRRYNVLEAGREYARYNGGVVLKNHLGSVAALSSLAQEERLPVFGSVVLNAAAGGMTTNSVIQALSQYQFDETPRLLVHLPTIVPTNHESVMKRSWANTAAQSFSQQFSSVVDSNGQVRKEVHELISFAQKYNIVLSSGHASYYEVMQLIDAITAAGGCRFMLNQPASPITGLKAKDLKALGEYDWLYVEQTALTVYLGYQTTDDFFEVLSEVNNVVYSSDLGQPVQPDIGQWLIDSKCWFKMAGLSESHIRNVSLLNPLLMLAPN
;
A
#
# COMPACT_ATOMS: atom_id res chain seq x y z
N MET A 1 -12.14 -15.87 12.57
CA MET A 1 -10.94 -16.08 11.75
C MET A 1 -9.85 -15.05 12.11
N ASN A 2 -10.20 -13.77 12.21
CA ASN A 2 -9.31 -12.65 12.57
C ASN A 2 -8.35 -12.89 13.74
N GLN A 3 -8.81 -13.38 14.89
CA GLN A 3 -7.94 -13.58 16.06
C GLN A 3 -6.84 -14.63 15.82
N LYS A 4 -7.11 -15.66 15.01
CA LYS A 4 -6.12 -16.67 14.64
C LYS A 4 -5.03 -16.07 13.74
N PHE A 5 -5.45 -15.34 12.71
CA PHE A 5 -4.57 -14.64 11.78
C PHE A 5 -3.68 -13.61 12.50
N ILE A 6 -4.29 -12.73 13.30
CA ILE A 6 -3.57 -11.69 14.05
C ILE A 6 -2.61 -12.35 15.04
N GLY A 7 -3.09 -13.32 15.83
CA GLY A 7 -2.27 -14.04 16.81
C GLY A 7 -1.13 -14.85 16.19
N TYR A 8 -1.24 -15.24 14.92
CA TYR A 8 -0.17 -15.90 14.19
C TYR A 8 0.94 -14.91 13.80
N TRP A 9 0.58 -13.76 13.22
CA TRP A 9 1.57 -12.80 12.72
C TRP A 9 2.13 -11.88 13.79
N GLU A 10 1.36 -11.48 14.81
CA GLU A 10 1.84 -10.59 15.87
C GLU A 10 2.94 -11.22 16.73
N LYS A 11 3.04 -12.56 16.76
CA LYS A 11 4.11 -13.30 17.45
C LYS A 11 5.40 -13.35 16.64
N ARG A 12 5.33 -13.06 15.35
CA ARG A 12 6.43 -13.16 14.39
C ARG A 12 6.99 -11.80 14.03
N PHE A 13 6.15 -10.77 14.04
CA PHE A 13 6.49 -9.44 13.57
C PHE A 13 6.44 -8.40 14.69
N ASN A 14 7.43 -7.51 14.69
CA ASN A 14 7.42 -6.26 15.44
C ASN A 14 6.76 -5.12 14.65
N PHE A 15 6.79 -5.21 13.31
CA PHE A 15 6.17 -4.26 12.39
C PHE A 15 5.85 -4.95 11.06
N LEU A 16 4.96 -4.35 10.27
CA LEU A 16 4.57 -4.80 8.94
C LEU A 16 4.54 -3.60 7.99
N ASP A 17 5.51 -3.54 7.09
CA ASP A 17 5.55 -2.53 6.03
C ASP A 17 4.61 -2.93 4.88
N LEU A 18 3.57 -2.14 4.61
CA LEU A 18 2.56 -2.50 3.60
C LEU A 18 2.96 -2.10 2.18
N HIS A 19 4.10 -1.42 2.01
CA HIS A 19 4.45 -0.81 0.74
C HIS A 19 5.95 -0.72 0.56
N TYR A 20 6.54 -1.78 0.02
CA TYR A 20 7.95 -1.78 -0.40
C TYR A 20 8.08 -2.26 -1.84
N HIS A 21 8.95 -1.62 -2.62
CA HIS A 21 9.17 -2.00 -4.01
C HIS A 21 10.41 -2.90 -4.14
N ALA A 22 10.24 -4.05 -4.78
CA ALA A 22 11.32 -5.00 -5.03
C ALA A 22 11.35 -5.44 -6.50
N ARG A 23 12.53 -5.86 -6.98
CA ARG A 23 12.70 -6.46 -8.30
C ARG A 23 12.00 -7.83 -8.37
N PRO A 24 11.46 -8.21 -9.53
CA PRO A 24 11.35 -7.41 -10.76
C PRO A 24 10.32 -6.27 -10.61
N ASP A 25 10.57 -5.10 -11.20
CA ASP A 25 9.64 -3.96 -11.25
C ASP A 25 9.93 -3.12 -12.50
N SER A 26 9.05 -2.18 -12.83
CA SER A 26 9.26 -1.24 -13.95
C SER A 26 10.52 -0.40 -13.76
N TYR A 27 10.91 -0.15 -12.51
CA TYR A 27 12.10 0.61 -12.16
C TYR A 27 13.18 -0.28 -11.54
N VAL A 28 14.43 0.16 -11.63
CA VAL A 28 15.53 -0.47 -10.88
C VAL A 28 15.26 -0.35 -9.38
N ARG A 29 15.26 -1.49 -8.67
CA ARG A 29 15.10 -1.56 -7.20
C ARG A 29 16.30 -2.18 -6.51
N ARG A 30 16.52 -1.76 -5.26
CA ARG A 30 17.64 -2.19 -4.40
C ARG A 30 17.67 -3.71 -4.24
N TYR A 31 16.54 -4.30 -3.86
CA TYR A 31 16.42 -5.72 -3.59
C TYR A 31 15.48 -6.42 -4.56
N ASN A 32 15.72 -7.71 -4.79
CA ASN A 32 14.67 -8.62 -5.26
C ASN A 32 13.78 -9.09 -4.10
N VAL A 33 12.72 -9.83 -4.40
CA VAL A 33 11.75 -10.36 -3.42
C VAL A 33 12.41 -11.11 -2.25
N LEU A 34 13.35 -12.02 -2.54
CA LEU A 34 14.00 -12.84 -1.50
C LEU A 34 15.00 -12.04 -0.68
N GLU A 35 15.75 -11.15 -1.32
CA GLU A 35 16.66 -10.22 -0.65
C GLU A 35 15.90 -9.31 0.32
N ALA A 36 14.81 -8.69 -0.14
CA ALA A 36 13.95 -7.86 0.72
C ALA A 36 13.41 -8.67 1.89
N GLY A 37 12.84 -9.86 1.64
CA GLY A 37 12.34 -10.74 2.69
C GLY A 37 13.38 -11.07 3.76
N ARG A 38 14.63 -11.35 3.36
CA ARG A 38 15.74 -11.58 4.30
C ARG A 38 16.08 -10.34 5.12
N GLU A 39 16.08 -9.16 4.50
CA GLU A 39 16.34 -7.91 5.23
C GLU A 39 15.24 -7.62 6.27
N TYR A 40 13.95 -7.71 5.90
CA TYR A 40 12.86 -7.56 6.87
C TYR A 40 12.92 -8.59 8.00
N ALA A 41 13.25 -9.85 7.68
CA ALA A 41 13.40 -10.91 8.68
C ALA A 41 14.48 -10.59 9.74
N ARG A 42 15.60 -9.94 9.36
CA ARG A 42 16.64 -9.53 10.31
C ARG A 42 16.14 -8.57 11.39
N TYR A 43 15.09 -7.81 11.10
CA TYR A 43 14.48 -6.87 12.04
C TYR A 43 13.20 -7.42 12.69
N ASN A 44 12.89 -8.70 12.50
CA ASN A 44 11.60 -9.31 12.85
C ASN A 44 10.43 -8.51 12.26
N GLY A 45 10.55 -8.05 11.01
CA GLY A 45 9.51 -7.34 10.29
C GLY A 45 8.86 -8.22 9.22
N GLY A 46 7.62 -7.89 8.87
CA GLY A 46 6.97 -8.35 7.65
C GLY A 46 6.91 -7.27 6.59
N VAL A 47 6.68 -7.66 5.34
CA VAL A 47 6.54 -6.73 4.22
C VAL A 47 5.50 -7.17 3.21
N VAL A 48 4.68 -6.25 2.72
CA VAL A 48 3.88 -6.41 1.50
C VAL A 48 4.65 -5.78 0.34
N LEU A 49 4.98 -6.59 -0.66
CA LEU A 49 5.71 -6.12 -1.83
C LEU A 49 4.75 -5.61 -2.91
N LYS A 50 5.09 -4.45 -3.47
CA LYS A 50 4.39 -3.82 -4.59
C LYS A 50 5.27 -3.79 -5.83
N ASN A 51 4.62 -3.94 -6.99
CA ASN A 51 5.25 -3.95 -8.30
C ASN A 51 4.36 -3.24 -9.32
N HIS A 52 4.90 -2.28 -10.08
CA HIS A 52 4.14 -1.54 -11.09
C HIS A 52 3.79 -2.38 -12.33
N LEU A 53 4.41 -3.56 -12.49
CA LEU A 53 4.16 -4.51 -13.58
C LEU A 53 2.96 -5.44 -13.33
N GLY A 54 2.38 -5.44 -12.13
CA GLY A 54 1.19 -6.24 -11.81
C GLY A 54 1.29 -7.00 -10.49
N SER A 55 1.09 -8.33 -10.55
CA SER A 55 0.98 -9.19 -9.37
C SER A 55 2.34 -9.65 -8.83
N VAL A 56 2.50 -9.62 -7.51
CA VAL A 56 3.62 -10.23 -6.77
C VAL A 56 3.17 -11.52 -6.05
N ALA A 57 1.91 -11.93 -6.20
CA ALA A 57 1.31 -13.05 -5.45
C ALA A 57 2.12 -14.36 -5.53
N ALA A 58 2.45 -14.81 -6.75
CA ALA A 58 3.24 -16.03 -6.94
C ALA A 58 4.64 -15.94 -6.30
N LEU A 59 5.30 -14.77 -6.42
CA LEU A 59 6.63 -14.56 -5.84
C LEU A 59 6.58 -14.52 -4.31
N SER A 60 5.53 -13.93 -3.73
CA SER A 60 5.33 -13.95 -2.28
C SER A 60 5.00 -15.34 -1.74
N SER A 61 4.21 -16.15 -2.45
CA SER A 61 3.94 -17.55 -2.06
C SER A 61 5.23 -18.37 -2.05
N LEU A 62 6.07 -18.23 -3.09
CA LEU A 62 7.40 -18.87 -3.11
C LEU A 62 8.30 -18.38 -1.97
N ALA A 63 8.29 -17.08 -1.67
CA ALA A 63 9.06 -16.54 -0.54
C ALA A 63 8.58 -17.09 0.81
N GLN A 64 7.28 -17.36 0.97
CA GLN A 64 6.71 -17.98 2.16
C GLN A 64 7.10 -19.46 2.31
N GLU A 65 7.25 -20.21 1.21
CA GLU A 65 7.83 -21.56 1.24
C GLU A 65 9.26 -21.55 1.79
N GLU A 66 10.03 -20.50 1.49
CA GLU A 66 11.36 -20.21 2.04
C GLU A 66 11.32 -19.58 3.45
N ARG A 67 10.14 -19.52 4.08
CA ARG A 67 9.88 -18.94 5.41
C ARG A 67 10.25 -17.46 5.53
N LEU A 68 10.25 -16.73 4.42
CA LEU A 68 10.48 -15.29 4.42
C LEU A 68 9.17 -14.54 4.71
N PRO A 69 9.22 -13.41 5.42
CA PRO A 69 8.05 -12.68 5.90
C PRO A 69 7.46 -11.77 4.83
N VAL A 70 7.20 -12.32 3.65
CA VAL A 70 6.81 -11.59 2.44
C VAL A 70 5.36 -11.86 2.08
N PHE A 71 4.60 -10.79 1.92
CA PHE A 71 3.25 -10.76 1.40
C PHE A 71 3.23 -10.12 0.02
N GLY A 72 2.19 -10.42 -0.74
CA GLY A 72 2.02 -9.97 -2.11
C GLY A 72 0.92 -8.93 -2.24
N SER A 73 1.03 -8.12 -3.28
CA SER A 73 -0.04 -7.25 -3.78
C SER A 73 -0.20 -7.42 -5.30
N VAL A 74 -1.22 -6.78 -5.86
CA VAL A 74 -1.39 -6.62 -7.29
C VAL A 74 -1.72 -5.17 -7.62
N VAL A 75 -1.07 -4.61 -8.65
CA VAL A 75 -1.35 -3.27 -9.16
C VAL A 75 -2.13 -3.36 -10.47
N LEU A 76 -3.25 -2.64 -10.55
CA LEU A 76 -4.19 -2.66 -11.68
C LEU A 76 -3.91 -1.55 -12.70
N ASN A 77 -2.64 -1.34 -13.03
CA ASN A 77 -2.26 -0.44 -14.13
C ASN A 77 -2.79 -0.97 -15.47
N ALA A 78 -3.03 -0.10 -16.45
CA ALA A 78 -3.46 -0.52 -17.79
C ALA A 78 -2.51 -1.57 -18.40
N ALA A 79 -1.20 -1.33 -18.26
CA ALA A 79 -0.14 -2.25 -18.67
C ALA A 79 -0.17 -3.63 -17.98
N ALA A 80 -0.79 -3.73 -16.80
CA ALA A 80 -0.88 -4.94 -15.99
C ALA A 80 -2.24 -5.65 -16.11
N GLY A 81 -3.00 -5.37 -17.18
CA GLY A 81 -4.33 -5.93 -17.41
C GLY A 81 -5.50 -5.06 -16.92
N GLY A 82 -5.20 -3.85 -16.41
CA GLY A 82 -6.20 -2.85 -16.04
C GLY A 82 -7.03 -3.21 -14.80
N MET A 83 -8.06 -2.41 -14.55
CA MET A 83 -8.94 -2.50 -13.38
C MET A 83 -9.95 -3.65 -13.46
N THR A 84 -9.52 -4.84 -13.86
CA THR A 84 -10.43 -5.99 -14.02
C THR A 84 -10.38 -6.92 -12.81
N THR A 85 -11.52 -7.54 -12.48
CA THR A 85 -11.56 -8.60 -11.46
C THR A 85 -10.75 -9.82 -11.88
N ASN A 86 -10.58 -10.09 -13.18
CA ASN A 86 -9.79 -11.23 -13.67
C ASN A 86 -8.32 -11.16 -13.24
N SER A 87 -7.70 -9.98 -13.29
CA SER A 87 -6.34 -9.78 -12.79
C SER A 87 -6.24 -10.09 -11.28
N VAL A 88 -7.28 -9.73 -10.52
CA VAL A 88 -7.36 -10.01 -9.08
C VAL A 88 -7.59 -11.51 -8.81
N ILE A 89 -8.48 -12.17 -9.56
CA ILE A 89 -8.75 -13.61 -9.46
C ILE A 89 -7.49 -14.41 -9.77
N GLN A 90 -6.74 -14.03 -10.81
CA GLN A 90 -5.47 -14.67 -11.15
C GLN A 90 -4.46 -14.54 -10.00
N ALA A 91 -4.32 -13.33 -9.43
CA ALA A 91 -3.42 -13.10 -8.31
C ALA A 91 -3.84 -13.92 -7.07
N LEU A 92 -5.13 -13.93 -6.70
CA LEU A 92 -5.66 -14.73 -5.61
C LEU A 92 -5.42 -16.23 -5.81
N SER A 93 -5.53 -16.73 -7.04
CA SER A 93 -5.28 -18.14 -7.37
C SER A 93 -3.82 -18.57 -7.12
N GLN A 94 -2.90 -17.61 -7.04
CA GLN A 94 -1.47 -17.82 -6.79
C GLN A 94 -1.07 -17.47 -5.35
N TYR A 95 -1.98 -16.87 -4.56
CA TYR A 95 -1.69 -16.30 -3.24
C TYR A 95 -2.10 -17.27 -2.13
N GLN A 96 -1.24 -18.23 -1.80
CA GLN A 96 -1.57 -19.34 -0.91
C GLN A 96 -0.37 -19.73 -0.03
N PHE A 97 -0.55 -19.57 1.27
CA PHE A 97 0.36 -20.00 2.35
C PHE A 97 -0.37 -19.95 3.71
N ASP A 98 0.29 -20.38 4.78
CA ASP A 98 -0.32 -20.41 6.11
C ASP A 98 -0.73 -19.01 6.58
N GLU A 99 -1.96 -18.89 7.06
CA GLU A 99 -2.55 -17.62 7.53
C GLU A 99 -2.39 -16.50 6.48
N THR A 100 -2.68 -16.82 5.20
CA THR A 100 -2.62 -15.87 4.08
C THR A 100 -3.47 -14.63 4.39
N PRO A 101 -2.89 -13.42 4.36
CA PRO A 101 -3.62 -12.16 4.54
C PRO A 101 -4.55 -11.91 3.34
N ARG A 102 -5.43 -10.92 3.47
CA ARG A 102 -6.08 -10.33 2.30
C ARG A 102 -5.03 -9.88 1.28
N LEU A 103 -5.33 -10.08 0.00
CA LEU A 103 -4.50 -9.53 -1.07
C LEU A 103 -4.73 -8.01 -1.15
N LEU A 104 -3.65 -7.23 -1.08
CA LEU A 104 -3.72 -5.79 -1.34
C LEU A 104 -3.82 -5.55 -2.86
N VAL A 105 -4.86 -4.87 -3.28
CA VAL A 105 -5.19 -4.61 -4.69
C VAL A 105 -5.15 -3.11 -4.92
N HIS A 106 -4.09 -2.63 -5.57
CA HIS A 106 -3.92 -1.22 -5.87
C HIS A 106 -4.65 -0.87 -7.17
N LEU A 107 -5.56 0.10 -7.10
CA LEU A 107 -6.05 0.83 -8.26
C LEU A 107 -4.87 1.53 -8.98
N PRO A 108 -5.07 2.09 -10.18
CA PRO A 108 -3.97 2.57 -11.02
C PRO A 108 -2.98 3.49 -10.29
N THR A 109 -1.70 3.24 -10.53
CA THR A 109 -0.55 4.00 -10.02
C THR A 109 0.14 4.79 -11.12
N ILE A 110 -0.18 4.48 -12.37
CA ILE A 110 0.22 5.24 -13.56
C ILE A 110 -1.02 5.98 -14.04
N VAL A 111 -1.15 7.22 -13.56
CA VAL A 111 -2.32 8.07 -13.75
C VAL A 111 -1.94 9.35 -14.51
N PRO A 112 -2.89 10.00 -15.19
CA PRO A 112 -2.65 11.35 -15.68
C PRO A 112 -2.41 12.29 -14.48
N THR A 113 -1.30 13.02 -14.48
CA THR A 113 -0.98 13.99 -13.43
C THR A 113 -0.09 15.11 -13.96
N ASN A 114 -0.24 16.29 -13.37
CA ASN A 114 0.65 17.43 -13.61
C ASN A 114 1.83 17.44 -12.62
N HIS A 115 1.88 16.51 -11.67
CA HIS A 115 2.96 16.42 -10.69
C HIS A 115 4.21 15.82 -11.33
N GLU A 116 5.29 16.59 -11.35
CA GLU A 116 6.62 16.11 -11.72
C GLU A 116 7.37 15.65 -10.46
N SER A 117 7.63 14.35 -10.36
CA SER A 117 8.33 13.80 -9.21
C SER A 117 9.80 14.25 -9.17
N VAL A 118 10.25 14.74 -8.02
CA VAL A 118 11.67 15.08 -7.78
C VAL A 118 12.57 13.84 -7.69
N MET A 119 11.97 12.66 -7.60
CA MET A 119 12.69 11.39 -7.49
C MET A 119 13.29 10.99 -8.85
N LYS A 120 14.61 10.86 -8.90
CA LYS A 120 15.31 10.28 -10.05
C LYS A 120 15.03 8.79 -10.13
N ARG A 121 14.47 8.32 -11.25
CA ARG A 121 14.15 6.92 -11.52
C ARG A 121 14.84 6.43 -12.78
N SER A 122 15.28 5.17 -12.75
CA SER A 122 15.80 4.47 -13.93
C SER A 122 14.89 3.29 -14.25
N TRP A 123 14.51 3.17 -15.52
CA TRP A 123 13.75 2.02 -16.00
C TRP A 123 14.58 0.75 -15.90
N ALA A 124 13.94 -0.37 -15.56
CA ALA A 124 14.60 -1.66 -15.49
C ALA A 124 15.02 -2.17 -16.89
N ASN A 125 14.25 -1.83 -17.92
CA ASN A 125 14.54 -2.10 -19.33
C ASN A 125 13.65 -1.24 -20.25
N THR A 126 13.88 -1.32 -21.56
CA THR A 126 13.13 -0.55 -22.57
C THR A 126 11.64 -0.94 -22.63
N ALA A 127 11.31 -2.21 -22.40
CA ALA A 127 9.90 -2.65 -22.38
C ALA A 127 9.15 -1.98 -21.22
N ALA A 128 9.71 -1.97 -20.02
CA ALA A 128 9.14 -1.31 -18.85
C ALA A 128 8.89 0.19 -19.09
N GLN A 129 9.81 0.86 -19.79
CA GLN A 129 9.61 2.26 -20.20
C GLN A 129 8.38 2.41 -21.11
N SER A 130 8.24 1.57 -22.14
CA SER A 130 7.10 1.61 -23.06
C SER A 130 5.77 1.31 -22.35
N PHE A 131 5.76 0.33 -21.44
CA PHE A 131 4.56 -0.03 -20.66
C PHE A 131 4.09 1.10 -19.74
N SER A 132 5.01 1.96 -19.29
CA SER A 132 4.68 3.03 -18.34
C SER A 132 3.91 4.23 -18.91
N GLN A 133 3.70 4.26 -20.23
CA GLN A 133 3.01 5.37 -20.91
C GLN A 133 1.49 5.18 -20.97
N GLN A 134 0.98 4.09 -20.43
CA GLN A 134 -0.44 3.76 -20.45
C GLN A 134 -1.11 4.23 -19.15
N PHE A 135 -1.67 5.42 -19.21
CA PHE A 135 -2.38 6.02 -18.09
C PHE A 135 -3.77 5.42 -17.91
N SER A 136 -4.20 5.29 -16.66
CA SER A 136 -5.56 4.92 -16.29
C SER A 136 -6.05 5.76 -15.11
N SER A 137 -7.32 6.09 -15.10
CA SER A 137 -7.99 6.88 -14.05
C SER A 137 -9.19 6.10 -13.55
N VAL A 138 -9.50 6.23 -12.26
CA VAL A 138 -10.62 5.53 -11.62
C VAL A 138 -11.98 6.15 -11.98
N VAL A 139 -11.98 7.36 -12.55
CA VAL A 139 -13.16 8.04 -13.08
C VAL A 139 -13.16 8.10 -14.60
N ASP A 140 -14.34 8.23 -15.18
CA ASP A 140 -14.55 8.45 -16.61
C ASP A 140 -14.37 9.94 -17.00
N SER A 141 -14.64 10.25 -18.27
CA SER A 141 -14.54 11.64 -18.78
C SER A 141 -15.57 12.60 -18.17
N ASN A 142 -16.60 12.09 -17.49
CA ASN A 142 -17.63 12.87 -16.80
C ASN A 142 -17.34 12.99 -15.29
N GLY A 143 -16.20 12.48 -14.83
CA GLY A 143 -15.83 12.44 -13.42
C GLY A 143 -16.55 11.36 -12.60
N GLN A 144 -17.30 10.45 -13.24
CA GLN A 144 -18.01 9.38 -12.54
C GLN A 144 -17.10 8.17 -12.34
N VAL A 145 -17.24 7.49 -11.21
CA VAL A 145 -16.50 6.24 -10.93
C VAL A 145 -16.80 5.22 -12.02
N ARG A 146 -15.74 4.63 -12.58
CA ARG A 146 -15.86 3.67 -13.68
C ARG A 146 -16.59 2.40 -13.22
N LYS A 147 -17.29 1.77 -14.17
CA LYS A 147 -18.02 0.51 -13.92
C LYS A 147 -17.10 -0.58 -13.36
N GLU A 148 -15.89 -0.68 -13.89
CA GLU A 148 -14.86 -1.63 -13.48
C GLU A 148 -14.50 -1.46 -11.99
N VAL A 149 -14.48 -0.22 -11.50
CA VAL A 149 -14.22 0.07 -10.09
C VAL A 149 -15.40 -0.35 -9.22
N HIS A 150 -16.65 -0.14 -9.66
CA HIS A 150 -17.82 -0.67 -8.96
C HIS A 150 -17.84 -2.21 -8.90
N GLU A 151 -17.39 -2.88 -9.97
CA GLU A 151 -17.22 -4.34 -10.00
C GLU A 151 -16.15 -4.79 -9.00
N LEU A 152 -15.02 -4.07 -8.90
CA LEU A 152 -13.97 -4.32 -7.91
C LEU A 152 -14.45 -4.08 -6.47
N ILE A 153 -15.24 -3.03 -6.20
CA ILE A 153 -15.83 -2.77 -4.88
C ILE A 153 -16.74 -3.94 -4.48
N SER A 154 -17.64 -4.35 -5.39
CA SER A 154 -18.53 -5.49 -5.17
C SER A 154 -17.76 -6.81 -4.95
N PHE A 155 -16.62 -6.95 -5.62
CA PHE A 155 -15.72 -8.08 -5.44
C PHE A 155 -15.03 -8.04 -4.07
N ALA A 156 -14.56 -6.87 -3.62
CA ALA A 156 -13.90 -6.68 -2.32
C ALA A 156 -14.79 -6.99 -1.11
N GLN A 157 -16.11 -6.88 -1.27
CA GLN A 157 -17.07 -7.27 -0.25
C GLN A 157 -17.19 -8.78 -0.06
N LYS A 158 -16.89 -9.56 -1.12
CA LYS A 158 -17.09 -11.02 -1.15
C LYS A 158 -15.80 -11.81 -0.97
N TYR A 159 -14.66 -11.21 -1.31
CA TYR A 159 -13.35 -11.88 -1.32
C TYR A 159 -12.39 -11.24 -0.33
N ASN A 160 -11.37 -12.01 0.07
CA ASN A 160 -10.32 -11.56 0.99
C ASN A 160 -9.33 -10.64 0.27
N ILE A 161 -9.77 -9.44 -0.10
CA ILE A 161 -8.93 -8.38 -0.65
C ILE A 161 -9.11 -7.07 0.12
N VAL A 162 -8.11 -6.21 0.00
CA VAL A 162 -8.15 -4.79 0.40
C VAL A 162 -7.97 -3.98 -0.87
N LEU A 163 -8.92 -3.10 -1.19
CA LEU A 163 -8.72 -2.15 -2.28
C LEU A 163 -7.82 -1.01 -1.80
N SER A 164 -6.96 -0.51 -2.68
CA SER A 164 -6.12 0.64 -2.41
C SER A 164 -6.37 1.69 -3.49
N SER A 165 -6.40 2.97 -3.10
CA SER A 165 -6.73 4.09 -4.01
C SER A 165 -5.77 4.25 -5.20
N GLY A 166 -4.61 3.59 -5.17
CA GLY A 166 -3.54 3.86 -6.13
C GLY A 166 -3.09 5.31 -6.02
N HIS A 167 -2.72 5.93 -7.14
CA HIS A 167 -2.36 7.35 -7.20
C HIS A 167 -3.54 8.24 -7.59
N ALA A 168 -4.74 7.96 -7.06
CA ALA A 168 -5.92 8.79 -7.29
C ALA A 168 -5.71 10.24 -6.78
N SER A 169 -6.20 11.21 -7.54
CA SER A 169 -6.27 12.62 -7.14
C SER A 169 -7.23 12.83 -5.96
N TYR A 170 -7.21 14.01 -5.32
CA TYR A 170 -8.16 14.37 -4.26
C TYR A 170 -9.62 14.05 -4.67
N TYR A 171 -10.02 14.53 -5.85
CA TYR A 171 -11.39 14.36 -6.36
C TYR A 171 -11.72 12.88 -6.53
N GLU A 172 -10.84 12.12 -7.17
CA GLU A 172 -11.03 10.68 -7.38
C GLU A 172 -11.10 9.92 -6.05
N VAL A 173 -10.29 10.26 -5.05
CA VAL A 173 -10.36 9.65 -3.72
C VAL A 173 -11.72 9.90 -3.07
N MET A 174 -12.25 11.12 -3.14
CA MET A 174 -13.60 11.41 -2.62
C MET A 174 -14.66 10.60 -3.35
N GLN A 175 -14.59 10.50 -4.68
CA GLN A 175 -15.51 9.68 -5.47
C GLN A 175 -15.43 8.18 -5.13
N LEU A 176 -14.23 7.66 -4.85
CA LEU A 176 -14.05 6.29 -4.39
C LEU A 176 -14.70 6.06 -3.01
N ILE A 177 -14.51 7.00 -2.07
CA ILE A 177 -15.13 6.93 -0.74
C ILE A 177 -16.66 6.94 -0.85
N ASP A 178 -17.22 7.82 -1.67
CA ASP A 178 -18.67 7.89 -1.91
C ASP A 178 -19.20 6.57 -2.50
N ALA A 179 -18.53 6.03 -3.52
CA ALA A 179 -18.92 4.78 -4.16
C ALA A 179 -18.84 3.57 -3.22
N ILE A 180 -17.78 3.49 -2.40
CA ILE A 180 -17.62 2.41 -1.41
C ILE A 180 -18.69 2.52 -0.31
N THR A 181 -18.98 3.74 0.17
CA THR A 181 -20.02 4.00 1.15
C THR A 181 -21.40 3.60 0.61
N ALA A 182 -21.73 4.00 -0.62
CA ALA A 182 -22.97 3.64 -1.28
C ALA A 182 -23.14 2.12 -1.48
N ALA A 183 -22.04 1.38 -1.63
CA ALA A 183 -22.06 -0.08 -1.72
C ALA A 183 -22.22 -0.78 -0.36
N GLY A 184 -22.13 -0.05 0.76
CA GLY A 184 -22.16 -0.62 2.11
C GLY A 184 -20.78 -0.92 2.71
N GLY A 185 -19.70 -0.42 2.11
CA GLY A 185 -18.34 -0.51 2.61
C GLY A 185 -17.57 -1.76 2.12
N CYS A 186 -16.25 -1.62 2.00
CA CYS A 186 -15.28 -2.71 1.84
C CYS A 186 -13.93 -2.26 2.43
N ARG A 187 -13.03 -3.18 2.77
CA ARG A 187 -11.68 -2.82 3.24
C ARG A 187 -10.97 -1.97 2.18
N PHE A 188 -10.65 -0.73 2.53
CA PHE A 188 -10.06 0.24 1.61
C PHE A 188 -8.91 0.99 2.28
N MET A 189 -7.80 1.14 1.56
CA MET A 189 -6.63 1.89 2.00
C MET A 189 -6.38 3.09 1.08
N LEU A 190 -6.31 4.28 1.66
CA LEU A 190 -5.77 5.44 0.95
C LEU A 190 -4.26 5.24 0.77
N ASN A 191 -3.79 5.04 -0.46
CA ASN A 191 -2.37 4.91 -0.78
C ASN A 191 -1.77 6.30 -0.84
N GLN A 192 -0.82 6.59 0.04
CA GLN A 192 -0.06 7.85 0.07
C GLN A 192 -0.92 9.11 -0.12
N PRO A 193 -1.96 9.31 0.71
CA PRO A 193 -2.89 10.43 0.58
C PRO A 193 -2.21 11.80 0.71
N ALA A 194 -1.06 11.89 1.39
CA ALA A 194 -0.24 13.10 1.48
C ALA A 194 0.68 13.33 0.27
N SER A 195 0.67 12.45 -0.74
CA SER A 195 1.43 12.67 -1.97
C SER A 195 0.92 13.91 -2.70
N PRO A 196 1.75 14.62 -3.50
CA PRO A 196 1.32 15.80 -4.24
C PRO A 196 0.20 15.55 -5.27
N ILE A 197 -0.04 14.29 -5.63
CA ILE A 197 -1.14 13.91 -6.55
C ILE A 197 -2.50 14.00 -5.81
N THR A 198 -2.55 13.48 -4.59
CA THR A 198 -3.77 13.45 -3.77
C THR A 198 -3.90 14.69 -2.90
N GLY A 199 -2.84 15.10 -2.20
CA GLY A 199 -2.74 16.37 -1.48
C GLY A 199 -3.57 16.47 -0.20
N LEU A 200 -4.02 15.35 0.38
CA LEU A 200 -4.75 15.32 1.65
C LEU A 200 -3.79 15.57 2.82
N LYS A 201 -4.20 16.42 3.75
CA LYS A 201 -3.46 16.74 4.98
C LYS A 201 -4.11 16.10 6.21
N ALA A 202 -3.45 16.17 7.37
CA ALA A 202 -3.96 15.63 8.62
C ALA A 202 -5.41 16.09 8.92
N LYS A 203 -5.73 17.37 8.69
CA LYS A 203 -7.08 17.92 8.87
C LYS A 203 -8.14 17.21 8.02
N ASP A 204 -7.80 16.87 6.78
CA ASP A 204 -8.74 16.27 5.83
C ASP A 204 -8.93 14.80 6.18
N LEU A 205 -7.83 14.12 6.54
CA LEU A 205 -7.82 12.72 6.94
C LEU A 205 -8.56 12.47 8.26
N LYS A 206 -8.48 13.39 9.23
CA LYS A 206 -9.28 13.33 10.45
C LYS A 206 -10.79 13.35 10.18
N ALA A 207 -11.23 14.13 9.19
CA ALA A 207 -12.64 14.19 8.81
C ALA A 207 -13.16 12.86 8.22
N LEU A 208 -12.27 12.01 7.71
CA LEU A 208 -12.61 10.68 7.17
C LEU A 208 -12.56 9.57 8.24
N GLY A 209 -12.24 9.89 9.49
CA GLY A 209 -11.99 8.92 10.56
C GLY A 209 -13.23 8.15 11.05
N GLU A 210 -14.42 8.46 10.54
CA GLU A 210 -15.69 7.80 10.90
C GLU A 210 -15.88 6.41 10.28
N TYR A 211 -15.08 6.06 9.25
CA TYR A 211 -15.23 4.81 8.52
C TYR A 211 -14.33 3.69 9.07
N ASP A 212 -14.92 2.69 9.72
CA ASP A 212 -14.21 1.49 10.22
C ASP A 212 -13.55 0.65 9.12
N TRP A 213 -14.00 0.81 7.87
CA TRP A 213 -13.49 0.08 6.71
C TRP A 213 -12.36 0.82 5.98
N LEU A 214 -12.12 2.10 6.32
CA LEU A 214 -11.12 2.96 5.71
C LEU A 214 -9.83 2.96 6.54
N TYR A 215 -8.71 2.75 5.86
CA TYR A 215 -7.37 2.84 6.41
C TYR A 215 -6.58 3.93 5.70
N VAL A 216 -5.73 4.62 6.44
CA VAL A 216 -4.93 5.74 5.94
C VAL A 216 -3.47 5.34 5.94
N GLU A 217 -2.86 5.23 4.77
CA GLU A 217 -1.43 4.96 4.69
C GLU A 217 -0.62 6.23 5.01
N GLN A 218 0.33 6.14 5.93
CA GLN A 218 1.35 7.17 6.14
C GLN A 218 2.71 6.60 5.71
N THR A 219 3.36 7.20 4.72
CA THR A 219 4.62 6.68 4.17
C THR A 219 5.82 7.53 4.56
N ALA A 220 6.94 6.91 4.91
CA ALA A 220 8.21 7.62 5.16
C ALA A 220 8.70 8.41 3.95
N LEU A 221 8.47 7.89 2.73
CA LEU A 221 8.95 8.52 1.50
C LEU A 221 8.46 9.96 1.31
N THR A 222 7.25 10.33 1.78
CA THR A 222 6.75 11.70 1.64
C THR A 222 7.62 12.70 2.40
N VAL A 223 8.16 12.32 3.55
CA VAL A 223 9.11 13.14 4.32
C VAL A 223 10.46 13.17 3.61
N TYR A 224 10.99 12.03 3.16
CA TYR A 224 12.28 11.98 2.46
C TYR A 224 12.31 12.80 1.16
N LEU A 225 11.17 12.92 0.47
CA LEU A 225 11.03 13.73 -0.73
C LEU A 225 10.64 15.19 -0.46
N GLY A 226 10.38 15.56 0.80
CA GLY A 226 9.90 16.89 1.17
C GLY A 226 8.48 17.20 0.68
N TYR A 227 7.68 16.17 0.38
CA TYR A 227 6.28 16.33 -0.04
C TYR A 227 5.34 16.60 1.14
N GLN A 228 5.74 16.22 2.35
CA GLN A 228 4.97 16.41 3.57
C GLN A 228 5.88 17.02 4.65
N THR A 229 5.34 17.99 5.41
CA THR A 229 6.06 18.53 6.56
C THR A 229 6.06 17.51 7.70
N THR A 230 7.06 17.59 8.58
CA THR A 230 7.11 16.71 9.76
C THR A 230 5.93 16.95 10.70
N ASP A 231 5.45 18.19 10.81
CA ASP A 231 4.30 18.51 11.67
C ASP A 231 3.02 17.82 11.19
N ASP A 232 2.73 17.90 9.88
CA ASP A 232 1.57 17.21 9.29
C ASP A 232 1.74 15.68 9.37
N PHE A 233 2.95 15.17 9.12
CA PHE A 233 3.27 13.75 9.27
C PHE A 233 3.06 13.24 10.70
N PHE A 234 3.46 14.01 11.71
CA PHE A 234 3.27 13.66 13.12
C PHE A 234 1.79 13.72 13.50
N GLU A 235 1.06 14.76 13.07
CA GLU A 235 -0.38 14.89 13.32
C GLU A 235 -1.18 13.74 12.70
N VAL A 236 -0.83 13.30 11.48
CA VAL A 236 -1.41 12.09 10.89
C VAL A 236 -1.14 10.87 11.78
N LEU A 237 0.12 10.64 12.16
CA LEU A 237 0.48 9.48 12.96
C LEU A 237 -0.20 9.46 14.34
N SER A 238 -0.44 10.62 14.96
CA SER A 238 -0.97 10.70 16.32
C SER A 238 -2.50 10.80 16.39
N GLU A 239 -3.14 11.46 15.43
CA GLU A 239 -4.56 11.85 15.55
C GLU A 239 -5.51 11.24 14.52
N VAL A 240 -4.99 10.70 13.40
CA VAL A 240 -5.85 10.10 12.37
C VAL A 240 -6.21 8.66 12.73
N ASN A 241 -7.49 8.31 12.54
CA ASN A 241 -7.98 6.95 12.81
C ASN A 241 -7.49 5.95 11.75
N ASN A 242 -7.33 4.68 12.13
CA ASN A 242 -6.95 3.58 11.24
C ASN A 242 -5.69 3.83 10.37
N VAL A 243 -4.70 4.55 10.92
CA VAL A 243 -3.42 4.77 10.24
C VAL A 243 -2.61 3.48 10.15
N VAL A 244 -2.03 3.23 8.99
CA VAL A 244 -1.04 2.19 8.74
C VAL A 244 0.26 2.82 8.25
N TYR A 245 1.38 2.42 8.84
CA TYR A 245 2.68 3.01 8.54
C TYR A 245 3.49 2.15 7.56
N SER A 246 3.93 2.75 6.46
CA SER A 246 4.72 2.06 5.42
C SER A 246 5.96 2.87 5.04
N SER A 247 6.87 2.26 4.28
CA SER A 247 8.07 2.96 3.81
C SER A 247 7.89 3.64 2.45
N ASP A 248 7.24 2.98 1.49
CA ASP A 248 7.30 3.25 0.03
C ASP A 248 8.73 3.30 -0.54
N LEU A 249 9.62 2.51 0.05
CA LEU A 249 11.04 2.46 -0.31
C LEU A 249 11.37 1.36 -1.33
N GLY A 250 12.66 1.11 -1.53
CA GLY A 250 13.19 0.15 -2.50
C GLY A 250 13.88 0.81 -3.70
N GLN A 251 13.86 2.13 -3.80
CA GLN A 251 14.67 2.88 -4.75
C GLN A 251 16.17 2.82 -4.33
N PRO A 252 17.13 2.70 -5.27
CA PRO A 252 18.56 2.58 -4.93
C PRO A 252 19.15 3.79 -4.19
N VAL A 253 18.58 4.98 -4.38
CA VAL A 253 19.10 6.24 -3.82
C VAL A 253 18.47 6.62 -2.48
N GLN A 254 17.34 6.01 -2.11
CA GLN A 254 16.65 6.31 -0.86
C GLN A 254 17.21 5.47 0.29
N PRO A 255 16.95 5.86 1.55
CA PRO A 255 17.33 5.10 2.73
C PRO A 255 16.96 3.63 2.61
N ASP A 256 17.82 2.79 3.17
CA ASP A 256 17.58 1.36 3.25
C ASP A 256 16.69 1.03 4.46
N ILE A 257 16.16 -0.19 4.52
CA ILE A 257 15.21 -0.66 5.54
C ILE A 257 15.72 -0.37 6.97
N GLY A 258 16.99 -0.66 7.24
CA GLY A 258 17.59 -0.40 8.56
C GLY A 258 17.61 1.09 8.93
N GLN A 259 17.95 1.97 7.97
CA GLN A 259 17.95 3.42 8.20
C GLN A 259 16.53 3.94 8.38
N TRP A 260 15.57 3.48 7.58
CA TRP A 260 14.15 3.82 7.74
C TRP A 260 13.63 3.47 9.13
N LEU A 261 13.99 2.30 9.67
CA LEU A 261 13.58 1.92 11.03
C LEU A 261 14.21 2.81 12.11
N ILE A 262 15.44 3.28 11.92
CA ILE A 262 16.10 4.24 12.82
C ILE A 262 15.38 5.58 12.78
N ASP A 263 15.11 6.10 11.59
CA ASP A 263 14.44 7.37 11.38
C ASP A 263 13.01 7.32 11.93
N SER A 264 12.29 6.23 11.70
CA SER A 264 10.93 5.99 12.21
C SER A 264 10.87 6.05 13.73
N LYS A 265 11.83 5.43 14.44
CA LYS A 265 11.91 5.53 15.90
C LYS A 265 12.10 6.96 16.38
N CYS A 266 12.89 7.75 15.67
CA CYS A 266 13.07 9.17 15.96
C CYS A 266 11.76 9.94 15.75
N TRP A 267 11.12 9.75 14.60
CA TRP A 267 9.85 10.40 14.26
C TRP A 267 8.71 10.04 15.21
N PHE A 268 8.56 8.78 15.59
CA PHE A 268 7.54 8.37 16.57
C PHE A 268 7.76 9.00 17.93
N LYS A 269 9.02 9.13 18.36
CA LYS A 269 9.37 9.84 19.60
C LYS A 269 9.06 11.33 19.50
N MET A 270 9.37 11.96 18.37
CA MET A 270 9.07 13.38 18.14
C MET A 270 7.57 13.66 18.05
N ALA A 271 6.79 12.74 17.47
CA ALA A 271 5.34 12.77 17.45
C ALA A 271 4.69 12.46 18.82
N GLY A 272 5.48 12.09 19.84
CA GLY A 272 4.97 11.79 21.18
C GLY A 272 4.13 10.51 21.26
N LEU A 273 4.31 9.57 20.34
CA LEU A 273 3.52 8.33 20.31
C LEU A 273 3.91 7.43 21.49
N SER A 274 2.90 6.82 22.12
CA SER A 274 3.12 5.76 23.10
C SER A 274 3.54 4.45 22.42
N GLU A 275 4.19 3.54 23.16
CA GLU A 275 4.55 2.22 22.65
C GLU A 275 3.35 1.44 22.09
N SER A 276 2.17 1.56 22.73
CA SER A 276 0.94 0.94 22.23
C SER A 276 0.49 1.55 20.91
N HIS A 277 0.62 2.86 20.74
CA HIS A 277 0.24 3.54 19.51
C HIS A 277 1.22 3.24 18.37
N ILE A 278 2.52 3.20 18.66
CA ILE A 278 3.56 2.76 17.71
C ILE A 278 3.24 1.33 17.23
N ARG A 279 2.92 0.42 18.15
CA ARG A 279 2.51 -0.95 17.82
C ARG A 279 1.23 -0.98 16.98
N ASN A 280 0.27 -0.08 17.24
CA ASN A 280 -0.96 -0.01 16.46
C ASN A 280 -0.66 0.37 15.01
N VAL A 281 -0.03 1.52 14.76
CA VAL A 281 0.21 2.01 13.39
C VAL A 281 1.21 1.16 12.61
N SER A 282 2.19 0.55 13.30
CA SER A 282 3.26 -0.22 12.67
C SER A 282 2.95 -1.70 12.51
N LEU A 283 1.96 -2.26 13.23
CA LEU A 283 1.68 -3.70 13.21
C LEU A 283 0.20 -4.05 13.29
N LEU A 284 -0.51 -3.62 14.33
CA LEU A 284 -1.87 -4.10 14.55
C LEU A 284 -2.87 -3.57 13.52
N ASN A 285 -2.81 -2.29 13.17
CA ASN A 285 -3.67 -1.71 12.15
C ASN A 285 -3.39 -2.36 10.77
N PRO A 286 -2.12 -2.52 10.33
CA PRO A 286 -1.79 -3.35 9.17
C PRO A 286 -2.40 -4.77 9.21
N LEU A 287 -2.28 -5.49 10.33
CA LEU A 287 -2.84 -6.84 10.46
C LEU A 287 -4.38 -6.83 10.48
N LEU A 288 -5.02 -5.87 11.13
CA LEU A 288 -6.48 -5.71 11.15
C LEU A 288 -7.03 -5.41 9.75
N MET A 289 -6.32 -4.56 8.99
CA MET A 289 -6.66 -4.25 7.60
C MET A 289 -6.59 -5.52 6.74
N LEU A 290 -5.53 -6.31 6.92
CA LEU A 290 -5.24 -7.51 6.14
C LEU A 290 -5.93 -8.78 6.65
N ALA A 291 -6.66 -8.74 7.76
CA ALA A 291 -7.28 -9.93 8.34
C ALA A 291 -8.40 -10.48 7.43
N PRO A 292 -8.36 -11.77 7.01
CA PRO A 292 -9.40 -12.38 6.19
C PRO A 292 -10.72 -12.51 6.97
N ASN A 293 -11.87 -12.44 6.28
CA ASN A 293 -13.20 -12.56 6.90
C ASN A 293 -13.36 -13.85 7.73
#